data_AF-T0YBW1-F1
#
_entry.id   AF-T0YBW1-F1
#
_cell.length_a   1.000
_cell.length_b   1.000
_cell.length_c   1.000
_cell.angle_alpha   90.00
_cell.angle_beta   90.00
_cell.angle_gamma   90.00
#
_symmetry.space_group_name_H-M   'P 1'
#
loop_
_entity.id
_entity.type
_entity.pdbx_description
1 polymer ?
#
loop_
_entity_poly.entity_id
_entity_poly.type
_entity_poly.pdbx_seq_one_letter_code
_entity_poly.pdbx_strand_id
1 'polypeptide(L)'
;MLPFHLNTRTSSAQLLQDLDHNWASQHGAIAGGRYDAWPLNKTDMTMGYFLRQDIPFHYALAETFTVCDQYFCSIAGPTCPNRSMLFTGSIDPEGAGGGPFIDDSVWIYDKAVQPFLWTTYAERLQQAGITWQVYQEGLHEIDHDPMTGNFDANALIYFKAFAEAPSTSELHQRAMRDGGTARLREDVLNDRLPRISWIVMPAGYSEHPSYPPAYGAIYIARVLDALTSNPQVWGKTVLLLNYDENDGFFDHVVPPQPPTPALPGVSTVST
;
A
#
# COMPACT_ATOMS: atom_id res chain seq x y z
N MET A 1 -7.15 24.37 12.59
CA MET A 1 -5.83 24.55 11.97
C MET A 1 -6.02 24.63 10.45
N LEU A 2 -5.24 25.44 9.73
CA LEU A 2 -5.22 25.43 8.24
C LEU A 2 -4.01 24.61 7.76
N PRO A 3 -4.00 24.13 6.49
CA PRO A 3 -2.82 23.48 5.93
C PRO A 3 -1.55 24.31 6.10
N PHE A 4 -0.43 23.66 6.46
CA PHE A 4 0.86 24.33 6.64
C PHE A 4 2.02 23.54 6.04
N HIS A 5 3.03 24.29 5.60
CA HIS A 5 4.20 23.74 4.92
C HIS A 5 5.16 23.05 5.90
N LEU A 6 5.44 21.78 5.65
CA LEU A 6 6.45 20.97 6.32
C LEU A 6 7.85 21.28 5.75
N ASN A 7 8.41 22.43 6.13
CA ASN A 7 9.67 22.93 5.57
C ASN A 7 10.91 22.14 6.02
N THR A 8 11.40 21.28 5.12
CA THR A 8 12.53 20.37 5.35
C THR A 8 13.89 21.05 5.49
N ARG A 9 14.00 22.34 5.12
CA ARG A 9 15.25 23.11 5.28
C ARG A 9 15.40 23.69 6.68
N THR A 10 14.29 23.82 7.41
CA THR A 10 14.25 24.51 8.71
C THR A 10 13.72 23.63 9.83
N SER A 11 13.20 22.44 9.53
CA SER A 11 12.72 21.47 10.51
C SER A 11 13.07 20.04 10.10
N SER A 12 12.92 19.10 11.03
CA SER A 12 13.05 17.66 10.78
C SER A 12 11.83 17.06 10.09
N ALA A 13 11.14 17.84 9.24
CA ALA A 13 9.91 17.45 8.57
C ALA A 13 10.02 16.19 7.69
N GLN A 14 11.23 15.71 7.37
CA GLN A 14 11.45 14.43 6.69
C GLN A 14 11.29 13.21 7.62
N LEU A 15 11.27 13.39 8.94
CA LEU A 15 11.17 12.33 9.94
C LEU A 15 9.98 12.61 10.84
N LEU A 16 8.79 12.49 10.27
CA LEU A 16 7.55 12.73 11.00
C LEU A 16 7.21 11.51 11.85
N GLN A 17 6.55 11.74 12.98
CA GLN A 17 5.95 10.61 13.69
C GLN A 17 4.72 10.16 12.96
N ASP A 18 4.47 8.85 13.05
CA ASP A 18 3.24 8.21 12.62
C ASP A 18 2.02 8.99 13.12
N LEU A 19 1.13 9.35 12.19
CA LEU A 19 -0.11 10.02 12.51
C LEU A 19 -1.22 8.99 12.64
N ASP A 20 -2.21 9.29 13.49
CA ASP A 20 -3.30 8.34 13.68
C ASP A 20 -4.11 8.16 12.39
N HIS A 21 -4.13 6.93 11.87
CA HIS A 21 -4.86 6.52 10.68
C HIS A 21 -5.79 5.32 10.91
N ASN A 22 -6.16 5.06 12.18
CA ASN A 22 -7.13 4.01 12.49
C ASN A 22 -8.54 4.31 11.94
N TRP A 23 -9.38 3.27 11.87
CA TRP A 23 -10.75 3.36 11.38
C TRP A 23 -11.57 4.47 12.06
N ALA A 24 -11.58 4.53 13.38
CA ALA A 24 -12.41 5.47 14.13
C ALA A 24 -12.01 6.93 13.86
N SER A 25 -10.71 7.25 13.87
CA SER A 25 -10.24 8.62 13.66
C SER A 25 -10.38 9.08 12.21
N GLN A 26 -10.16 8.18 11.23
CA GLN A 26 -10.40 8.46 9.82
C GLN A 26 -11.88 8.79 9.56
N HIS A 27 -12.80 7.94 10.04
CA HIS A 27 -14.23 8.20 9.91
C HIS A 27 -14.69 9.44 10.69
N GLY A 28 -14.09 9.70 11.85
CA GLY A 28 -14.30 10.93 12.62
C GLY A 28 -13.89 12.18 11.84
N ALA A 29 -12.71 12.15 11.19
CA ALA A 29 -12.20 13.23 10.36
C ALA A 29 -13.06 13.49 9.11
N ILE A 30 -13.58 12.42 8.49
CA ILE A 30 -14.53 12.50 7.38
C ILE A 30 -15.83 13.21 7.79
N ALA A 31 -16.23 13.07 9.06
CA ALA A 31 -17.35 13.79 9.67
C ALA A 31 -18.66 13.68 8.86
N GLY A 32 -19.00 12.48 8.39
CA GLY A 32 -20.18 12.24 7.57
C GLY A 32 -20.16 12.95 6.22
N GLY A 33 -18.97 13.28 5.72
CA GLY A 33 -18.71 13.98 4.46
C GLY A 33 -18.66 15.50 4.57
N ARG A 34 -18.84 16.07 5.77
CA ARG A 34 -18.54 17.49 6.02
C ARG A 34 -17.06 17.80 5.89
N TYR A 35 -16.21 16.81 6.21
CA TYR A 35 -14.77 16.84 5.99
C TYR A 35 -14.07 18.02 6.68
N ASP A 36 -14.61 18.48 7.81
CA ASP A 36 -14.19 19.68 8.55
C ASP A 36 -13.63 19.38 9.96
N ALA A 37 -13.40 18.11 10.29
CA ALA A 37 -13.06 17.66 11.65
C ALA A 37 -11.69 16.97 11.78
N TRP A 38 -10.77 17.22 10.86
CA TRP A 38 -9.46 16.55 10.79
C TRP A 38 -8.58 16.76 12.05
N PRO A 39 -8.19 17.99 12.44
CA PRO A 39 -7.42 18.18 13.68
C PRO A 39 -8.17 17.74 14.95
N LEU A 40 -9.50 17.76 14.95
CA LEU A 40 -10.32 17.35 16.10
C LEU A 40 -10.21 15.83 16.37
N ASN A 41 -10.20 15.03 15.29
CA ASN A 41 -10.17 13.57 15.39
C ASN A 41 -8.75 12.99 15.28
N LYS A 42 -7.77 13.83 14.89
CA LYS A 42 -6.36 13.46 14.77
C LYS A 42 -5.50 14.44 15.57
N THR A 43 -4.53 15.08 14.92
CA THR A 43 -3.70 16.14 15.51
C THR A 43 -3.51 17.25 14.49
N ASP A 44 -2.99 18.41 14.89
CA ASP A 44 -2.68 19.50 13.95
C ASP A 44 -1.74 19.06 12.83
N MET A 45 -0.85 18.09 13.08
CA MET A 45 0.13 17.59 12.10
C MET A 45 -0.50 16.95 10.86
N THR A 46 -1.77 16.51 10.94
CA THR A 46 -2.54 16.06 9.76
C THR A 46 -2.60 17.12 8.66
N MET A 47 -2.52 18.41 9.02
CA MET A 47 -2.60 19.53 8.08
C MET A 47 -1.26 19.83 7.39
N GLY A 48 -0.21 19.05 7.66
CA GLY A 48 1.11 19.24 7.06
C GLY A 48 1.14 18.83 5.58
N TYR A 49 1.85 19.60 4.75
CA TYR A 49 2.11 19.21 3.36
C TYR A 49 3.55 19.55 2.94
N PHE A 50 4.06 18.79 1.97
CA PHE A 50 5.34 19.06 1.33
C PHE A 50 5.20 19.90 0.06
N LEU A 51 6.21 20.71 -0.22
CA LEU A 51 6.39 21.39 -1.50
C LEU A 51 7.40 20.64 -2.37
N ARG A 52 7.51 21.05 -3.63
CA ARG A 52 8.48 20.50 -4.59
C ARG A 52 9.91 20.44 -4.06
N GLN A 53 10.36 21.46 -3.34
CA GLN A 53 11.72 21.48 -2.80
C GLN A 53 11.97 20.44 -1.70
N ASP A 54 10.91 19.90 -1.09
CA ASP A 54 11.01 18.92 0.00
C ASP A 54 11.03 17.49 -0.53
N ILE A 55 10.33 17.22 -1.64
CA ILE A 55 10.24 15.90 -2.30
C ILE A 55 10.51 16.01 -3.82
N PRO A 56 11.68 16.50 -4.24
CA PRO A 56 11.95 16.81 -5.65
C PRO A 56 11.90 15.59 -6.57
N PHE A 57 12.22 14.40 -6.06
CA PHE A 57 12.14 13.16 -6.83
C PHE A 57 10.70 12.82 -7.21
N HIS A 58 9.76 12.89 -6.28
CA HIS A 58 8.34 12.61 -6.52
C HIS A 58 7.73 13.59 -7.53
N TYR A 59 8.08 14.87 -7.44
CA TYR A 59 7.64 15.84 -8.46
C TYR A 59 8.24 15.54 -9.84
N ALA A 60 9.52 15.15 -9.93
CA ALA A 60 10.12 14.75 -11.20
C ALA A 60 9.46 13.47 -11.77
N LEU A 61 9.09 12.52 -10.91
CA LEU A 61 8.36 11.31 -11.29
C LEU A 61 6.99 11.67 -11.87
N ALA A 62 6.22 12.51 -11.17
CA ALA A 62 4.91 13.00 -11.58
C ALA A 62 4.94 13.80 -12.90
N GLU A 63 6.05 14.51 -13.18
CA GLU A 63 6.22 15.24 -14.45
C GLU A 63 6.65 14.35 -15.61
N THR A 64 7.25 13.20 -15.30
CA THR A 64 7.74 12.25 -16.30
C THR A 64 6.66 11.23 -16.70
N PHE A 65 5.77 10.88 -15.78
CA PHE A 65 4.74 9.85 -15.94
C PHE A 65 3.33 10.40 -15.70
N THR A 66 2.33 9.55 -15.89
CA THR A 66 0.93 9.89 -15.63
C THR A 66 0.62 9.86 -14.14
N VAL A 67 -0.09 10.87 -13.65
CA VAL A 67 -0.67 10.90 -12.30
C VAL A 67 -2.17 10.67 -12.39
N CYS A 68 -2.68 9.80 -11.51
CA CYS A 68 -4.12 9.62 -11.28
C CYS A 68 -4.51 10.37 -10.00
N ASP A 69 -4.91 11.64 -10.13
CA ASP A 69 -5.21 12.55 -9.01
C ASP A 69 -6.62 12.37 -8.39
N GLN A 70 -7.36 11.34 -8.85
CA GLN A 70 -8.58 10.83 -8.20
C GLN A 70 -8.42 9.36 -7.79
N TYR A 71 -7.24 9.02 -7.25
CA TYR A 71 -7.00 7.74 -6.58
C TYR A 71 -7.37 7.85 -5.10
N PHE A 72 -8.16 6.89 -4.61
CA PHE A 72 -8.58 6.83 -3.21
C PHE A 72 -8.24 5.46 -2.65
N CYS A 73 -7.86 5.43 -1.37
CA CYS A 73 -7.78 4.18 -0.62
C CYS A 73 -9.14 3.47 -0.65
N SER A 74 -9.09 2.14 -0.67
CA SER A 74 -10.31 1.34 -0.82
C SER A 74 -11.22 1.45 0.41
N ILE A 75 -10.62 1.64 1.59
CA ILE A 75 -11.34 1.93 2.83
C ILE A 75 -10.71 3.13 3.56
N ALA A 76 -11.53 3.88 4.30
CA ALA A 76 -11.08 4.93 5.21
C ALA A 76 -10.63 4.32 6.53
N GLY A 77 -9.41 3.78 6.55
CA GLY A 77 -8.89 3.04 7.68
C GLY A 77 -7.41 2.75 7.51
N PRO A 78 -6.89 1.79 8.29
CA PRO A 78 -5.45 1.60 8.38
C PRO A 78 -4.88 0.79 7.20
N THR A 79 -3.59 0.48 7.32
CA THR A 79 -2.74 -0.11 6.29
C THR A 79 -3.23 -1.49 5.81
N CYS A 80 -3.38 -2.44 6.73
CA CYS A 80 -3.52 -3.86 6.38
C CYS A 80 -4.81 -4.17 5.62
N PRO A 81 -5.98 -3.59 5.96
CA PRO A 81 -7.18 -3.86 5.17
C PRO A 81 -7.14 -3.21 3.79
N ASN A 82 -6.49 -2.07 3.61
CA ASN A 82 -6.25 -1.49 2.28
C ASN A 82 -5.33 -2.38 1.43
N ARG A 83 -4.29 -2.99 2.03
CA ARG A 83 -3.48 -4.01 1.34
C ARG A 83 -4.30 -5.26 1.02
N SER A 84 -5.22 -5.69 1.90
CA SER A 84 -6.16 -6.76 1.58
C SER A 84 -7.03 -6.42 0.37
N MET A 85 -7.53 -5.18 0.26
CA MET A 85 -8.29 -4.73 -0.90
C MET A 85 -7.46 -4.78 -2.19
N LEU A 86 -6.17 -4.42 -2.16
CA LEU A 86 -5.28 -4.56 -3.31
C LEU A 86 -5.17 -6.00 -3.81
N PHE A 87 -5.05 -6.96 -2.90
CA PHE A 87 -4.87 -8.37 -3.25
C PHE A 87 -6.16 -9.14 -3.47
N THR A 88 -7.30 -8.66 -2.97
CA THR A 88 -8.55 -9.47 -2.96
C THR A 88 -9.80 -8.72 -3.40
N GLY A 89 -9.77 -7.38 -3.38
CA GLY A 89 -10.95 -6.54 -3.59
C GLY A 89 -11.97 -6.60 -2.46
N SER A 90 -11.60 -7.11 -1.28
CA SER A 90 -12.51 -7.27 -0.14
C SER A 90 -11.82 -7.10 1.22
N ILE A 91 -12.61 -6.66 2.20
CA ILE A 91 -12.33 -6.77 3.64
C ILE A 91 -13.25 -7.78 4.34
N ASP A 92 -14.00 -8.55 3.55
CA ASP A 92 -15.04 -9.48 4.02
C ASP A 92 -16.07 -8.80 4.94
N PRO A 93 -16.83 -7.82 4.43
CA PRO A 93 -17.72 -7.00 5.24
C PRO A 93 -18.75 -7.81 6.05
N GLU A 94 -19.15 -8.98 5.53
CA GLU A 94 -20.16 -9.83 6.17
C GLU A 94 -19.56 -10.87 7.14
N GLY A 95 -18.23 -10.91 7.24
CA GLY A 95 -17.49 -11.69 8.24
C GLY A 95 -17.51 -13.21 8.05
N ALA A 96 -17.87 -13.71 6.87
CA ALA A 96 -17.93 -15.16 6.62
C ALA A 96 -16.55 -15.82 6.61
N GLY A 97 -15.50 -15.05 6.34
CA GLY A 97 -14.11 -15.49 6.21
C GLY A 97 -13.14 -14.86 7.20
N GLY A 98 -13.64 -14.28 8.29
CA GLY A 98 -12.83 -13.67 9.36
C GLY A 98 -12.81 -12.15 9.38
N GLY A 99 -13.53 -11.49 8.46
CA GLY A 99 -13.77 -10.05 8.53
C GLY A 99 -14.92 -9.64 9.48
N PRO A 100 -15.41 -8.40 9.43
CA PRO A 100 -14.89 -7.30 8.61
C PRO A 100 -13.49 -6.88 9.09
N PHE A 101 -12.54 -6.84 8.16
CA PHE A 101 -11.17 -6.46 8.47
C PHE A 101 -11.02 -4.94 8.44
N ILE A 102 -10.87 -4.32 9.61
CA ILE A 102 -10.90 -2.85 9.79
C ILE A 102 -9.75 -2.30 10.64
N ASP A 103 -8.83 -3.16 11.06
CA ASP A 103 -7.66 -2.82 11.87
C ASP A 103 -6.38 -3.43 11.27
N ASP A 104 -5.25 -3.28 11.93
CA ASP A 104 -3.98 -3.91 11.52
C ASP A 104 -3.72 -5.25 12.23
N SER A 105 -4.76 -5.87 12.82
CA SER A 105 -4.62 -7.13 13.55
C SER A 105 -4.52 -8.30 12.57
N VAL A 106 -3.30 -8.63 12.17
CA VAL A 106 -3.01 -9.73 11.24
C VAL A 106 -2.38 -10.92 11.96
N TRP A 107 -2.75 -12.13 11.53
CA TRP A 107 -2.27 -13.39 12.12
C TRP A 107 -0.73 -13.49 12.14
N ILE A 108 -0.06 -12.83 11.21
CA ILE A 108 1.39 -12.90 11.06
C ILE A 108 2.10 -12.25 12.25
N TYR A 109 1.57 -11.14 12.78
CA TYR A 109 2.05 -10.46 13.99
C TYR A 109 1.45 -11.04 15.27
N ASP A 110 0.16 -11.33 15.24
CA ASP A 110 -0.56 -11.86 16.40
C ASP A 110 -1.25 -13.17 16.01
N LYS A 111 -0.60 -14.30 16.33
CA LYS A 111 -1.14 -15.64 16.10
C LYS A 111 -2.44 -15.90 16.90
N ALA A 112 -2.92 -14.95 17.72
CA ALA A 112 -4.26 -14.99 18.30
C ALA A 112 -5.36 -14.73 17.27
N VAL A 113 -5.06 -14.07 16.14
CA VAL A 113 -5.98 -13.90 15.01
C VAL A 113 -5.82 -15.05 14.02
N GLN A 114 -6.92 -15.55 13.48
CA GLN A 114 -6.91 -16.61 12.47
C GLN A 114 -6.63 -16.03 11.07
N PRO A 115 -5.93 -16.75 10.18
CA PRO A 115 -5.80 -16.35 8.79
C PRO A 115 -7.16 -16.22 8.09
N PHE A 116 -7.26 -15.27 7.17
CA PHE A 116 -8.49 -15.00 6.42
C PHE A 116 -8.81 -16.11 5.41
N LEU A 117 -10.10 -16.32 5.14
CA LEU A 117 -10.59 -17.47 4.38
C LEU A 117 -11.06 -17.15 2.96
N TRP A 118 -11.20 -15.87 2.58
CA TRP A 118 -11.65 -15.52 1.22
C TRP A 118 -10.52 -15.59 0.20
N THR A 119 -10.88 -15.88 -1.04
CA THR A 119 -9.94 -16.09 -2.13
C THR A 119 -9.26 -14.78 -2.54
N THR A 120 -7.95 -14.84 -2.75
CA THR A 120 -7.11 -13.75 -3.27
C THR A 120 -7.10 -13.67 -4.80
N TYR A 121 -6.58 -12.57 -5.36
CA TYR A 121 -6.35 -12.45 -6.80
C TYR A 121 -5.18 -13.34 -7.26
N ALA A 122 -4.16 -13.54 -6.43
CA ALA A 122 -3.05 -14.45 -6.72
C ALA A 122 -3.52 -15.90 -6.90
N GLU A 123 -4.42 -16.39 -6.05
CA GLU A 123 -5.04 -17.71 -6.25
C GLU A 123 -5.81 -17.81 -7.58
N ARG A 124 -6.54 -16.75 -7.95
CA ARG A 124 -7.27 -16.69 -9.24
C ARG A 124 -6.31 -16.70 -10.43
N LEU A 125 -5.20 -15.96 -10.36
CA LEU A 125 -4.15 -15.97 -11.39
C LEU A 125 -3.49 -17.35 -11.51
N GLN A 126 -3.17 -17.98 -10.37
CA GLN A 126 -2.60 -19.32 -10.32
C GLN A 126 -3.54 -20.34 -10.97
N GLN A 127 -4.83 -20.30 -10.64
CA GLN A 127 -5.85 -21.19 -11.22
C GLN A 127 -6.02 -20.95 -12.73
N ALA A 128 -5.92 -19.71 -13.18
CA ALA A 128 -6.03 -19.34 -14.60
C ALA A 128 -4.75 -19.63 -15.41
N GLY A 129 -3.66 -20.08 -14.77
CA GLY A 129 -2.37 -20.29 -15.42
C GLY A 129 -1.68 -18.99 -15.88
N ILE A 130 -2.06 -17.85 -15.30
CA ILE A 130 -1.44 -16.55 -15.58
C ILE A 130 -0.21 -16.43 -14.67
N THR A 131 0.96 -16.17 -15.25
CA THR A 131 2.21 -16.09 -14.47
C THR A 131 2.23 -14.85 -13.58
N TRP A 132 2.52 -15.05 -12.30
CA TRP A 132 2.63 -13.99 -11.31
C TRP A 132 3.79 -14.22 -10.34
N GLN A 133 4.25 -13.15 -9.70
CA GLN A 133 5.34 -13.19 -8.71
C GLN A 133 5.28 -11.99 -7.77
N VAL A 134 5.54 -12.22 -6.49
CA VAL A 134 5.94 -11.17 -5.54
C VAL A 134 7.46 -11.09 -5.51
N TYR A 135 8.00 -9.88 -5.63
CA TYR A 135 9.41 -9.56 -5.42
C TYR A 135 9.54 -8.80 -4.10
N GLN A 136 10.24 -9.37 -3.12
CA GLN A 136 10.44 -8.79 -1.79
C GLN A 136 11.87 -9.05 -1.30
N GLU A 137 12.43 -8.16 -0.48
CA GLU A 137 13.82 -8.30 0.00
C GLU A 137 13.95 -9.43 1.04
N GLY A 138 13.04 -9.49 2.02
CA GLY A 138 13.05 -10.46 3.12
C GLY A 138 11.87 -11.42 3.10
N LEU A 139 12.10 -12.67 3.50
CA LEU A 139 11.09 -13.74 3.55
C LEU A 139 10.59 -14.07 4.94
N HIS A 140 11.26 -13.59 5.98
CA HIS A 140 10.80 -13.84 7.32
C HIS A 140 9.54 -13.03 7.56
N GLU A 141 8.50 -13.78 7.96
CA GLU A 141 7.16 -13.34 8.36
C GLU A 141 7.19 -12.09 9.24
N ILE A 142 8.28 -11.90 9.99
CA ILE A 142 8.54 -10.72 10.80
C ILE A 142 10.06 -10.44 10.80
N ASP A 143 10.64 -10.09 9.66
CA ASP A 143 11.93 -9.39 9.69
C ASP A 143 11.66 -7.93 10.06
N HIS A 144 11.91 -7.59 11.32
CA HIS A 144 11.84 -6.23 11.84
C HIS A 144 13.01 -5.36 11.39
N ASP A 145 13.98 -5.90 10.63
CA ASP A 145 14.97 -5.05 9.98
C ASP A 145 14.25 -4.16 8.96
N PRO A 146 14.20 -2.84 9.18
CA PRO A 146 13.47 -1.94 8.30
C PRO A 146 14.09 -1.91 6.90
N MET A 147 15.34 -2.31 6.72
CA MET A 147 16.05 -2.23 5.45
C MET A 147 15.98 -3.51 4.63
N THR A 148 15.65 -4.65 5.25
CA THR A 148 15.61 -5.96 4.57
C THR A 148 14.30 -6.70 4.72
N GLY A 149 13.42 -6.31 5.64
CA GLY A 149 12.20 -7.04 5.93
C GLY A 149 11.05 -6.84 4.96
N ASN A 150 9.93 -7.53 5.24
CA ASN A 150 8.70 -7.48 4.45
C ASN A 150 7.69 -6.47 5.02
N PHE A 151 7.80 -6.10 6.31
CA PHE A 151 6.91 -5.13 6.98
C PHE A 151 5.41 -5.37 6.71
N ASP A 152 5.03 -6.65 6.63
CA ASP A 152 3.70 -7.11 6.24
C ASP A 152 3.12 -6.49 4.98
N ALA A 153 3.96 -6.00 4.06
CA ALA A 153 3.49 -5.41 2.82
C ALA A 153 3.02 -6.47 1.82
N ASN A 154 3.45 -7.72 1.97
CA ASN A 154 2.86 -8.85 1.27
C ASN A 154 1.61 -9.38 1.99
N ALA A 155 0.44 -8.80 1.70
CA ALA A 155 -0.82 -9.22 2.31
C ALA A 155 -1.28 -10.63 1.94
N LEU A 156 -0.70 -11.28 0.93
CA LEU A 156 -1.05 -12.67 0.60
C LEU A 156 -0.86 -13.58 1.81
N ILE A 157 0.15 -13.30 2.63
CA ILE A 157 0.41 -14.11 3.82
C ILE A 157 -0.76 -14.06 4.79
N TYR A 158 -1.61 -13.03 4.81
CA TYR A 158 -2.77 -12.90 5.71
C TYR A 158 -3.79 -14.04 5.56
N PHE A 159 -3.76 -14.71 4.42
CA PHE A 159 -4.78 -15.66 4.00
C PHE A 159 -4.35 -17.10 4.27
N LYS A 160 -5.30 -17.93 4.71
CA LYS A 160 -5.09 -19.36 5.00
C LYS A 160 -4.39 -20.09 3.85
N ALA A 161 -4.76 -19.76 2.60
CA ALA A 161 -4.18 -20.36 1.41
C ALA A 161 -2.66 -20.22 1.32
N PHE A 162 -2.09 -19.12 1.84
CA PHE A 162 -0.64 -18.87 1.84
C PHE A 162 0.00 -19.19 3.19
N ALA A 163 -0.69 -18.87 4.30
CA ALA A 163 -0.26 -19.17 5.65
C ALA A 163 -0.01 -20.67 5.87
N GLU A 164 -0.82 -21.54 5.24
CA GLU A 164 -0.71 -23.00 5.36
C GLU A 164 -0.07 -23.66 4.14
N ALA A 165 0.32 -22.89 3.11
CA ALA A 165 0.93 -23.45 1.92
C ALA A 165 2.30 -24.06 2.24
N PRO A 166 2.58 -25.31 1.81
CA PRO A 166 3.93 -25.86 1.93
C PRO A 166 4.94 -24.98 1.19
N SER A 167 6.13 -24.80 1.76
CA SER A 167 7.20 -24.01 1.13
C SER A 167 7.67 -24.56 -0.23
N THR A 168 7.37 -25.83 -0.50
CA THR A 168 7.62 -26.50 -1.78
C THR A 168 6.54 -26.25 -2.84
N SER A 169 5.40 -25.67 -2.46
CA SER A 169 4.31 -25.38 -3.40
C SER A 169 4.66 -24.19 -4.28
N GLU A 170 4.20 -24.23 -5.54
CA GLU A 170 4.37 -23.11 -6.47
C GLU A 170 3.70 -21.83 -5.94
N LEU A 171 2.53 -21.97 -5.30
CA LEU A 171 1.79 -20.87 -4.69
C LEU A 171 2.66 -20.13 -3.65
N HIS A 172 3.28 -20.89 -2.73
CA HIS A 172 4.17 -20.31 -1.72
C HIS A 172 5.43 -19.71 -2.36
N GLN A 173 6.08 -20.41 -3.28
CA GLN A 173 7.32 -19.94 -3.92
C GLN A 173 7.11 -18.65 -4.73
N ARG A 174 5.93 -18.45 -5.33
CA ARG A 174 5.57 -17.22 -6.02
C ARG A 174 5.22 -16.07 -5.07
N ALA A 175 4.67 -16.37 -3.89
CA ALA A 175 4.36 -15.36 -2.89
C ALA A 175 5.59 -14.96 -2.04
N MET A 176 6.51 -15.90 -1.80
CA MET A 176 7.62 -15.76 -0.86
C MET A 176 8.97 -15.88 -1.58
N ARG A 177 9.24 -15.01 -2.56
CA ARG A 177 10.53 -14.98 -3.28
C ARG A 177 11.42 -13.83 -2.82
N ASP A 178 12.61 -14.19 -2.36
CA ASP A 178 13.62 -13.27 -1.83
C ASP A 178 14.34 -12.48 -2.93
N GLY A 179 15.12 -11.49 -2.51
CA GLY A 179 16.06 -10.75 -3.35
C GLY A 179 15.45 -9.59 -4.14
N GLY A 180 14.20 -9.24 -3.86
CA GLY A 180 13.56 -7.97 -4.19
C GLY A 180 13.96 -7.36 -5.53
N THR A 181 14.53 -6.15 -5.50
CA THR A 181 14.90 -5.41 -6.71
C THR A 181 16.01 -6.07 -7.54
N ALA A 182 16.90 -6.83 -6.91
CA ALA A 182 17.94 -7.56 -7.62
C ALA A 182 17.36 -8.72 -8.45
N ARG A 183 16.40 -9.47 -7.90
CA ARG A 183 15.67 -10.51 -8.64
C ARG A 183 14.78 -9.93 -9.72
N LEU A 184 14.11 -8.82 -9.44
CA LEU A 184 13.33 -8.09 -10.44
C LEU A 184 14.22 -7.76 -11.64
N ARG A 185 15.40 -7.17 -11.40
CA ARG A 185 16.36 -6.85 -12.45
C ARG A 185 16.84 -8.10 -13.19
N GLU A 186 17.12 -9.19 -12.48
CA GLU A 186 17.52 -10.46 -13.09
C GLU A 186 16.45 -10.97 -14.07
N ASP A 187 15.18 -10.99 -13.67
CA ASP A 187 14.09 -11.44 -14.52
C ASP A 187 13.87 -10.48 -15.71
N VAL A 188 14.02 -9.16 -15.52
CA VAL A 188 13.93 -8.17 -16.61
C VAL A 188 15.05 -8.34 -17.65
N LEU A 189 16.30 -8.51 -17.21
CA LEU A 189 17.45 -8.71 -18.11
C LEU A 189 17.32 -9.97 -18.96
N ASN A 190 16.65 -11.00 -18.42
CA ASN A 190 16.47 -12.28 -19.09
C ASN A 190 15.11 -12.43 -19.81
N ASP A 191 14.30 -11.37 -19.92
CA ASP A 191 12.93 -11.42 -20.48
C ASP A 191 12.05 -12.50 -19.81
N ARG A 192 12.18 -12.64 -18.49
CA ARG A 192 11.45 -13.58 -17.62
C ARG A 192 10.45 -12.90 -16.68
N LEU A 193 10.20 -11.59 -16.85
CA LEU A 193 9.24 -10.87 -16.02
C LEU A 193 7.83 -11.48 -16.17
N PRO A 194 7.16 -11.88 -15.07
CA PRO A 194 5.82 -12.43 -15.10
C PRO A 194 4.78 -11.44 -15.63
N ARG A 195 3.62 -11.96 -16.05
CA ARG A 195 2.51 -11.13 -16.55
C ARG A 195 1.98 -10.18 -15.48
N ILE A 196 2.01 -10.60 -14.22
CA ILE A 196 1.66 -9.78 -13.05
C ILE A 196 2.81 -9.85 -12.06
N SER A 197 3.39 -8.70 -11.71
CA SER A 197 4.47 -8.62 -10.74
C SER A 197 4.08 -7.66 -9.62
N TRP A 198 4.15 -8.11 -8.38
CA TRP A 198 4.03 -7.25 -7.20
C TRP A 198 5.40 -6.99 -6.63
N ILE A 199 5.68 -5.73 -6.29
CA ILE A 199 6.96 -5.33 -5.72
C ILE A 199 6.66 -4.86 -4.31
N VAL A 200 7.27 -5.53 -3.33
CA VAL A 200 7.08 -5.25 -1.92
C VAL A 200 8.40 -4.75 -1.36
N MET A 201 8.37 -3.52 -0.87
CA MET A 201 9.53 -2.85 -0.31
C MET A 201 9.66 -3.08 1.20
N PRO A 202 10.90 -3.04 1.74
CA PRO A 202 11.11 -3.00 3.18
C PRO A 202 10.54 -1.74 3.83
N ALA A 203 10.25 -1.81 5.13
CA ALA A 203 9.66 -0.71 5.92
C ALA A 203 10.40 0.62 5.73
N GLY A 204 11.73 0.57 5.77
CA GLY A 204 12.63 1.70 5.64
C GLY A 204 12.49 2.46 4.34
N TYR A 205 11.86 1.87 3.33
CA TYR A 205 11.62 2.47 2.03
C TYR A 205 10.14 2.75 1.77
N SER A 206 9.23 2.47 2.71
CA SER A 206 7.77 2.59 2.50
C SER A 206 7.24 4.02 2.50
N GLU A 207 8.04 4.98 2.92
CA GLU A 207 7.62 6.38 3.17
C GLU A 207 6.60 6.55 4.30
N HIS A 208 6.31 5.49 5.05
CA HIS A 208 5.61 5.60 6.33
C HIS A 208 6.39 6.59 7.21
N PRO A 209 5.78 7.59 7.86
CA PRO A 209 6.42 8.82 8.38
C PRO A 209 7.72 8.66 9.15
N SER A 210 7.83 7.57 9.90
CA SER A 210 9.06 7.18 10.61
C SER A 210 10.26 7.01 9.66
N TYR A 211 10.02 6.92 8.35
CA TYR A 211 10.97 6.79 7.26
C TYR A 211 10.79 7.93 6.25
N PRO A 212 11.87 8.64 5.88
CA PRO A 212 11.77 9.77 4.97
C PRO A 212 11.26 9.42 3.57
N PRO A 213 10.50 10.32 2.92
CA PRO A 213 10.18 10.20 1.49
C PRO A 213 11.43 10.03 0.61
N ALA A 214 12.57 10.60 1.01
CA ALA A 214 13.84 10.41 0.32
C ALA A 214 14.29 8.94 0.26
N TYR A 215 13.92 8.11 1.23
CA TYR A 215 14.24 6.68 1.21
C TYR A 215 13.34 5.94 0.21
N GLY A 216 12.03 6.19 0.21
CA GLY A 216 11.15 5.61 -0.82
C GLY A 216 11.53 6.02 -2.24
N ALA A 217 11.97 7.28 -2.43
CA ALA A 217 12.54 7.74 -3.70
C ALA A 217 13.73 6.86 -4.18
N ILE A 218 14.61 6.42 -3.28
CA ILE A 218 15.72 5.51 -3.62
C ILE A 218 15.18 4.17 -4.10
N TYR A 219 14.16 3.62 -3.45
CA TYR A 219 13.61 2.33 -3.82
C TYR A 219 12.84 2.39 -5.15
N ILE A 220 12.02 3.42 -5.35
CA ILE A 220 11.35 3.69 -6.63
C ILE A 220 12.39 3.81 -7.74
N ALA A 221 13.50 4.52 -7.52
CA ALA A 221 14.58 4.63 -8.50
C ALA A 221 15.22 3.28 -8.83
N ARG A 222 15.42 2.39 -7.84
CA ARG A 222 15.93 1.02 -8.07
C ARG A 222 14.96 0.17 -8.90
N VAL A 223 13.66 0.28 -8.64
CA VAL A 223 12.63 -0.40 -9.43
C VAL A 223 12.64 0.09 -10.88
N LEU A 224 12.68 1.41 -11.10
CA LEU A 224 12.75 2.00 -12.43
C LEU A 224 14.04 1.60 -13.17
N ASP A 225 15.19 1.61 -12.49
CA ASP A 225 16.46 1.14 -13.06
C ASP A 225 16.40 -0.35 -13.44
N ALA A 226 15.80 -1.19 -12.59
CA ALA A 226 15.59 -2.60 -12.89
C ALA A 226 14.72 -2.79 -14.14
N LEU A 227 13.55 -2.14 -14.21
CA LEU A 227 12.61 -2.25 -15.33
C LEU A 227 13.16 -1.68 -16.65
N THR A 228 13.91 -0.57 -16.59
CA THR A 228 14.47 0.10 -17.77
C THR A 228 15.79 -0.52 -18.25
N SER A 229 16.36 -1.46 -17.50
CA SER A 229 17.59 -2.19 -17.89
C SER A 229 17.44 -3.03 -19.16
N ASN A 230 16.20 -3.34 -19.56
CA ASN A 230 15.88 -4.01 -20.81
C ASN A 230 14.78 -3.24 -21.56
N PRO A 231 15.11 -2.47 -22.62
CA PRO A 231 14.14 -1.68 -23.37
C PRO A 231 12.99 -2.50 -23.98
N GLN A 232 13.22 -3.78 -24.32
CA GLN A 232 12.17 -4.65 -24.86
C GLN A 232 11.14 -5.06 -23.81
N VAL A 233 11.57 -5.22 -22.54
CA VAL A 233 10.67 -5.48 -21.42
C VAL A 233 9.99 -4.19 -20.99
N TRP A 234 10.72 -3.08 -20.89
CA TRP A 234 10.16 -1.79 -20.53
C TRP A 234 9.07 -1.34 -21.50
N GLY A 235 9.31 -1.46 -22.82
CA GLY A 235 8.36 -1.03 -23.85
C GLY A 235 7.00 -1.77 -23.87
N LYS A 236 6.86 -2.85 -23.09
CA LYS A 236 5.62 -3.64 -22.94
C LYS A 236 5.14 -3.74 -21.48
N THR A 237 5.72 -2.95 -20.57
CA THR A 237 5.40 -2.99 -19.13
C THR A 237 4.67 -1.71 -18.71
N VAL A 238 3.67 -1.86 -17.83
CA VAL A 238 3.06 -0.76 -17.08
C VAL A 238 3.48 -0.91 -15.62
N LEU A 239 4.09 0.14 -15.06
CA LEU A 239 4.33 0.25 -13.61
C LEU A 239 3.20 1.06 -12.99
N LEU A 240 2.54 0.49 -11.99
CA LEU A 240 1.61 1.20 -11.12
C LEU A 240 2.31 1.44 -9.79
N LEU A 241 2.48 2.71 -9.42
CA LEU A 241 2.93 3.11 -8.09
C LEU A 241 1.71 3.66 -7.35
N ASN A 242 1.42 3.11 -6.18
CA ASN A 242 0.33 3.54 -5.33
C ASN A 242 0.73 3.48 -3.85
N TYR A 243 -0.11 4.06 -3.01
CA TYR A 243 -0.01 4.04 -1.55
C TYR A 243 -1.22 3.26 -1.00
N ASP A 244 -1.04 2.58 0.11
CA ASP A 244 -2.08 1.80 0.80
C ASP A 244 -3.05 2.70 1.54
N GLU A 245 -2.54 3.68 2.28
CA GLU A 245 -3.34 4.66 3.01
C GLU A 245 -2.71 6.07 3.01
N ASN A 246 -3.32 7.05 3.69
CA ASN A 246 -2.91 8.46 3.65
C ASN A 246 -2.06 8.87 4.86
N ASP A 247 -1.69 7.91 5.70
CA ASP A 247 -1.06 8.00 7.00
C ASP A 247 -1.82 8.90 7.99
N GLY A 248 -3.03 9.33 7.65
CA GLY A 248 -3.80 10.29 8.43
C GLY A 248 -3.48 11.75 8.10
N PHE A 249 -2.75 12.04 7.01
CA PHE A 249 -2.65 13.39 6.44
C PHE A 249 -3.96 13.84 5.78
N PHE A 250 -4.26 15.13 5.92
CA PHE A 250 -5.40 15.77 5.30
C PHE A 250 -5.24 15.84 3.78
N ASP A 251 -6.24 15.37 3.04
CA ASP A 251 -6.49 15.80 1.66
C ASP A 251 -7.69 16.76 1.66
N HIS A 252 -7.82 17.59 0.63
CA HIS A 252 -8.95 18.52 0.47
C HIS A 252 -10.12 17.92 -0.31
N VAL A 253 -9.87 16.85 -1.07
CA VAL A 253 -10.86 16.13 -1.87
C VAL A 253 -11.57 15.13 -0.98
N VAL A 254 -12.88 15.34 -0.79
CA VAL A 254 -13.72 14.39 -0.09
C VAL A 254 -13.78 13.09 -0.92
N PRO A 255 -13.35 11.94 -0.39
CA PRO A 255 -13.42 10.67 -1.12
C PRO A 255 -14.88 10.32 -1.42
N PRO A 256 -15.18 9.64 -2.54
CA PRO A 256 -16.51 9.12 -2.82
C PRO A 256 -17.06 8.35 -1.62
N GLN A 257 -18.18 8.80 -1.07
CA GLN A 257 -18.81 8.17 0.10
C GLN A 257 -20.09 7.45 -0.31
N PRO A 258 -20.42 6.33 0.34
CA PRO A 258 -21.79 5.82 0.30
C PRO A 258 -22.75 6.89 0.86
N PRO A 259 -24.03 6.86 0.47
CA PRO A 259 -25.02 7.78 1.01
C PRO A 259 -25.03 7.79 2.53
N THR A 260 -24.87 8.96 3.15
CA THR A 260 -25.00 9.10 4.61
C THR A 260 -26.32 9.79 4.93
N PRO A 261 -26.88 9.60 6.14
CA PRO A 261 -28.05 10.37 6.58
C PRO A 261 -27.79 11.89 6.61
N ALA A 262 -26.51 12.30 6.71
CA ALA A 262 -26.09 13.70 6.77
C ALA A 262 -25.92 14.35 5.38
N LEU A 263 -25.59 13.55 4.36
CA LEU A 263 -25.47 13.96 2.96
C LEU A 263 -26.29 13.01 2.09
N PRO A 264 -27.59 13.31 1.87
CA PRO A 264 -28.43 12.47 1.02
C PRO A 264 -27.97 12.57 -0.43
N GLY A 265 -27.30 11.52 -0.92
CA GLY A 265 -27.06 11.27 -2.34
C GLY A 265 -27.68 9.92 -2.69
N VAL A 266 -28.39 9.82 -3.82
CA VAL A 266 -28.82 8.52 -4.33
C VAL A 266 -27.60 7.87 -4.96
N SER A 267 -27.28 6.61 -4.61
CA SER A 267 -26.26 5.85 -5.33
C SER A 267 -26.56 5.90 -6.83
N THR A 268 -25.59 6.32 -7.64
CA THR A 268 -25.71 6.26 -9.11
C THR A 268 -25.41 4.86 -9.64
N VAL A 269 -25.02 3.92 -8.77
CA VAL A 269 -24.80 2.52 -9.09
C VAL A 269 -26.08 1.75 -8.76
N SER A 270 -26.66 1.10 -9.77
CA SER A 270 -27.80 0.20 -9.61
C SER A 270 -27.41 -1.02 -8.79
N THR A 271 -28.13 -1.27 -7.69
CA THR A 271 -28.07 -2.51 -6.90
C THR A 271 -28.83 -3.64 -7.57
#